data_AF-A0A6G3MK35-F1
#
_entry.id   AF-A0A6G3MK35-F1
#
_cell.length_a   1.000
_cell.length_b   1.000
_cell.length_c   1.000
_cell.angle_alpha   90.00
_cell.angle_beta   90.00
_cell.angle_gamma   90.00
#
_symmetry.space_group_name_H-M   'P 1'
#
loop_
_entity.id
_entity.type
_entity.pdbx_description
1 polymer ?
#
loop_
_entity_poly.entity_id
_entity_poly.type
_entity_poly.pdbx_seq_one_letter_code
_entity_poly.pdbx_strand_id
1 'polypeptide(L)'
;MIVLCWNEKQFSGIHDHSSSHCFVKVLKGKIRETLYNNPNLEDNKSQNHSLNVKQETEYTKNKVAYIHDNIGLHKMGNPSPTEKSVTMHIYIPPYKKCHIFNEKNSCCE
;
A
#
# COMPACT_ATOMS: atom_id res chain seq x y z
N MET A 1 4.15 -9.27 12.75
CA MET A 1 2.72 -9.33 12.38
C MET A 1 2.02 -8.17 13.06
N ILE A 2 1.14 -7.47 12.33
CA ILE A 2 0.27 -6.42 12.89
C ILE A 2 -1.16 -6.62 12.38
N VAL A 3 -2.15 -6.11 13.13
CA VAL A 3 -3.55 -6.04 12.70
C VAL A 3 -3.92 -4.56 12.59
N LEU A 4 -4.41 -4.15 11.43
CA LEU A 4 -4.83 -2.78 11.17
C LEU A 4 -6.35 -2.70 11.09
N CYS A 5 -6.91 -1.75 11.83
CA CYS A 5 -8.32 -1.41 11.82
C CYS A 5 -8.51 -0.12 11.03
N TRP A 6 -9.38 -0.17 10.02
CA TRP A 6 -9.64 0.92 9.10
C TRP A 6 -11.05 1.45 9.34
N ASN A 7 -11.16 2.71 9.72
CA ASN A 7 -12.45 3.40 9.72
C ASN A 7 -12.95 3.60 8.28
N GLU A 8 -14.18 4.06 8.17
CA GLU A 8 -14.84 4.42 6.92
C GLU A 8 -13.97 5.44 6.17
N LYS A 9 -13.78 5.24 4.86
CA LYS A 9 -12.98 6.11 3.98
C LYS A 9 -11.52 6.33 4.39
N GLN A 10 -10.97 5.57 5.33
CA GLN A 10 -9.59 5.71 5.77
C GLN A 10 -8.62 5.01 4.81
N PHE A 11 -7.55 5.71 4.41
CA PHE A 11 -6.46 5.17 3.59
C PHE A 11 -5.10 5.50 4.21
N SER A 12 -4.10 4.67 3.90
CA SER A 12 -2.70 4.97 4.16
C SER A 12 -2.19 6.08 3.24
N GLY A 13 -0.97 6.56 3.51
CA GLY A 13 -0.14 7.19 2.48
C GLY A 13 0.29 6.18 1.42
N ILE A 14 0.84 6.68 0.31
CA ILE A 14 1.54 5.82 -0.67
C ILE A 14 2.89 5.46 -0.04
N HIS A 15 3.25 4.18 0.02
CA HIS A 15 4.45 3.76 0.76
C HIS A 15 5.13 2.52 0.19
N ASP A 16 6.39 2.35 0.61
CA ASP A 16 7.23 1.19 0.37
C ASP A 16 7.25 0.21 1.57
N HIS A 17 8.04 -0.86 1.44
CA HIS A 17 8.16 -1.93 2.41
C HIS A 17 9.60 -2.21 2.86
N SER A 18 10.55 -1.31 2.58
CA SER A 18 11.96 -1.43 3.01
C SER A 18 12.56 -2.81 2.73
N SER A 19 12.41 -3.27 1.48
CA SER A 19 12.87 -4.56 0.96
C SER A 19 12.31 -5.79 1.71
N SER A 20 11.15 -5.63 2.36
CA SER A 20 10.47 -6.71 3.07
C SER A 20 9.27 -7.23 2.30
N HIS A 21 9.02 -8.53 2.38
CA HIS A 21 7.81 -9.15 1.87
C HIS A 21 6.62 -8.71 2.73
N CYS A 22 5.56 -8.21 2.10
CA CYS A 22 4.32 -7.83 2.77
C CYS A 22 3.15 -8.69 2.27
N PHE A 23 2.48 -9.35 3.21
CA PHE A 23 1.25 -10.08 2.95
C PHE A 23 0.11 -9.43 3.73
N VAL A 24 -1.00 -9.17 3.04
CA VAL A 24 -2.19 -8.56 3.64
C VAL A 24 -3.39 -9.49 3.49
N LYS A 25 -3.95 -9.97 4.61
CA LYS A 25 -5.21 -10.73 4.61
C LYS A 25 -6.36 -9.88 5.11
N VAL A 26 -7.46 -9.86 4.38
CA VAL A 26 -8.69 -9.19 4.81
C VAL A 26 -9.43 -10.06 5.83
N LEU A 27 -9.53 -9.58 7.07
CA LEU A 27 -10.23 -10.28 8.15
C LEU A 27 -11.72 -9.87 8.24
N LYS A 28 -12.00 -8.59 7.98
CA LYS A 28 -13.36 -8.02 7.95
C LYS A 28 -13.47 -6.95 6.87
N GLY A 29 -14.64 -6.86 6.25
CA GLY A 29 -14.98 -5.79 5.29
C GLY A 29 -14.30 -5.96 3.94
N LYS A 30 -13.95 -4.83 3.33
CA LYS A 30 -13.20 -4.76 2.08
C LYS A 30 -12.13 -3.68 2.12
N ILE A 31 -11.10 -3.87 1.32
CA ILE A 31 -9.95 -2.97 1.19
C ILE A 31 -9.69 -2.74 -0.30
N ARG A 32 -9.36 -1.51 -0.67
CA ARG A 32 -8.84 -1.17 -2.01
C ARG A 32 -7.35 -0.94 -1.92
N GLU A 33 -6.62 -1.57 -2.82
CA GLU A 33 -5.21 -1.33 -3.10
C GLU A 33 -5.10 -0.55 -4.41
N THR A 34 -4.36 0.55 -4.38
CA THR A 34 -3.91 1.28 -5.56
C THR A 34 -2.39 1.09 -5.66
N LEU A 35 -1.95 0.39 -6.69
CA LEU A 35 -0.54 0.08 -6.97
C LEU A 35 0.03 1.16 -7.90
N TYR A 36 1.21 1.67 -7.56
CA TYR A 36 1.95 2.67 -8.33
C TYR A 36 3.29 2.10 -8.78
N ASN A 37 3.81 2.62 -9.89
CA ASN A 37 5.19 2.32 -10.26
C ASN A 37 6.16 2.87 -9.20
N ASN A 38 7.25 2.15 -8.95
CA ASN A 38 8.29 2.59 -8.04
C ASN A 38 9.34 3.41 -8.83
N PRO A 39 9.52 4.71 -8.55
CA PRO A 39 10.46 5.55 -9.29
C PRO A 39 11.92 5.07 -9.13
N ASN A 40 12.24 4.33 -8.07
CA ASN A 40 13.58 3.74 -7.91
C ASN A 40 13.86 2.56 -8.85
N LEU A 41 12.81 1.99 -9.47
CA LEU A 41 12.92 0.92 -10.47
C LEU A 41 12.86 1.44 -11.91
N GLU A 42 12.44 2.68 -12.10
CA GLU A 42 12.41 3.30 -13.43
C GLU A 42 13.75 4.02 -13.69
N ASP A 43 14.33 3.84 -14.88
CA ASP A 43 15.62 4.47 -15.26
C ASP A 43 15.55 6.01 -15.29
N ASN A 44 14.35 6.59 -15.17
CA ASN A 44 14.12 8.03 -15.09
C ASN A 44 14.28 8.54 -13.64
N LYS A 45 15.53 8.83 -13.28
CA LYS A 45 15.94 9.43 -11.98
C LYS A 45 15.44 10.87 -11.73
N SER A 46 14.42 11.35 -12.44
CA SER A 46 13.85 12.68 -12.21
C SER A 46 12.84 12.64 -11.05
N GLN A 47 13.32 12.93 -9.85
CA GLN A 47 12.49 13.29 -8.69
C GLN A 47 11.77 14.61 -9.00
N ASN A 48 10.62 14.56 -9.68
CA ASN A 48 9.64 15.66 -9.83
C ASN A 48 8.44 15.28 -10.73
N HIS A 49 8.18 13.99 -10.95
CA HIS A 49 7.04 13.53 -11.73
C HIS A 49 5.96 12.92 -10.83
N SER A 50 4.72 12.97 -11.31
CA SER A 50 3.58 12.34 -10.63
C SER A 50 3.75 10.83 -10.62
N LEU A 51 3.40 10.18 -9.51
CA LEU A 51 3.30 8.73 -9.45
C LEU A 51 2.14 8.27 -10.34
N ASN A 52 2.42 7.30 -11.21
CA ASN A 52 1.43 6.74 -12.12
C ASN A 52 0.78 5.49 -11.50
N VAL A 53 -0.55 5.46 -11.49
CA VAL A 53 -1.31 4.28 -11.06
C VAL A 53 -1.14 3.17 -12.09
N LYS A 54 -0.64 2.03 -11.64
CA LYS A 54 -0.51 0.80 -12.44
C LYS A 54 -1.78 -0.03 -12.42
N GLN A 55 -2.40 -0.14 -11.25
CA GLN A 55 -3.57 -1.00 -11.03
C GLN A 55 -4.33 -0.57 -9.78
N GLU A 56 -5.66 -0.73 -9.80
CA GLU A 56 -6.47 -0.75 -8.59
C GLU A 56 -7.14 -2.11 -8.41
N THR A 57 -7.23 -2.60 -7.17
CA THR A 57 -7.84 -3.89 -6.87
C THR A 57 -8.57 -3.84 -5.54
N GLU A 58 -9.81 -4.33 -5.51
CA GLU A 58 -10.55 -4.53 -4.26
C GLU A 58 -10.41 -5.98 -3.77
N TYR A 59 -10.08 -6.13 -2.49
CA TYR A 59 -10.02 -7.40 -1.80
C TYR A 59 -11.11 -7.46 -0.74
N THR A 60 -11.87 -8.54 -0.73
CA THR A 60 -12.92 -8.83 0.26
C THR A 60 -12.44 -9.83 1.31
N LYS A 61 -13.23 -10.04 2.35
CA LYS A 61 -12.94 -10.99 3.44
C LYS A 61 -12.32 -12.30 2.94
N ASN A 62 -11.29 -12.74 3.64
CA ASN A 62 -10.46 -13.92 3.39
C ASN A 62 -9.50 -13.85 2.20
N LYS A 63 -9.62 -12.87 1.29
CA LYS A 63 -8.63 -12.65 0.23
C LYS A 63 -7.30 -12.17 0.81
N VAL A 64 -6.24 -12.44 0.06
CA VAL A 64 -4.85 -12.12 0.41
C VAL A 64 -4.23 -11.34 -0.74
N ALA A 65 -3.56 -10.24 -0.41
CA ALA A 65 -2.70 -9.47 -1.30
C ALA A 65 -1.22 -9.69 -0.92
N TYR A 66 -0.33 -9.51 -1.89
CA TYR A 66 1.11 -9.58 -1.70
C TYR A 66 1.78 -8.39 -2.39
N ILE A 67 2.77 -7.79 -1.72
CA ILE A 67 3.60 -6.74 -2.30
C ILE A 67 5.04 -6.83 -1.78
N HIS A 68 5.95 -6.30 -2.60
CA HIS A 68 7.37 -6.08 -2.32
C HIS A 68 7.85 -4.88 -3.15
N ASP A 69 8.93 -4.22 -2.76
CA ASP A 69 9.41 -2.99 -3.42
C ASP A 69 9.74 -3.17 -4.91
N ASN A 70 10.09 -4.40 -5.32
CA ASN A 70 10.33 -4.78 -6.72
C ASN A 70 9.03 -4.86 -7.57
N ILE A 71 7.86 -4.83 -6.94
CA ILE A 71 6.55 -4.85 -7.62
C ILE A 71 6.05 -3.42 -7.85
N GLY A 72 6.18 -2.57 -6.83
CA GLY A 72 5.71 -1.18 -6.84
C GLY A 72 5.54 -0.61 -5.45
N LEU A 73 5.05 0.63 -5.40
CA LEU A 73 4.55 1.29 -4.19
C LEU A 73 3.04 1.07 -4.11
N HIS A 74 2.45 1.14 -2.91
CA HIS A 74 0.99 1.10 -2.83
C HIS A 74 0.36 2.06 -1.84
N LYS A 75 -0.92 2.34 -2.09
CA LYS A 75 -1.84 2.97 -1.16
C LYS A 75 -2.95 1.98 -0.89
N MET A 76 -3.26 1.78 0.39
CA MET A 76 -4.22 0.78 0.81
C MET A 76 -5.20 1.39 1.81
N GLY A 77 -6.49 1.07 1.68
CA GLY A 77 -7.48 1.57 2.62
C GLY A 77 -8.89 1.05 2.42
N ASN A 78 -9.79 1.51 3.28
CA ASN A 78 -11.18 1.12 3.29
C ASN A 78 -12.01 2.10 2.42
N PRO A 79 -12.50 1.67 1.24
CA PRO A 79 -13.31 2.54 0.39
C PRO A 79 -14.75 2.70 0.89
N SER A 80 -15.18 1.92 1.90
CA SER A 80 -16.57 1.92 2.35
C SER A 80 -16.93 3.22 3.08
N PRO A 81 -18.10 3.83 2.79
CA PRO A 81 -18.63 4.96 3.56
C PRO A 81 -19.32 4.55 4.87
N THR A 82 -19.67 3.28 5.04
CA THR A 82 -20.59 2.84 6.11
C THR A 82 -20.07 1.69 6.94
N GLU A 83 -19.02 1.00 6.48
CA GLU A 83 -18.52 -0.23 7.11
C GLU A 83 -17.03 -0.10 7.44
N LYS A 84 -16.63 -0.55 8.62
CA LYS A 84 -15.21 -0.68 9.00
C LYS A 84 -14.59 -1.94 8.43
N SER A 85 -13.28 -1.88 8.19
CA SER A 85 -12.49 -3.02 7.70
C SER A 85 -11.34 -3.36 8.65
N VAL A 86 -10.91 -4.62 8.63
CA VAL A 86 -9.78 -5.10 9.43
C VAL A 86 -8.89 -5.96 8.56
N THR A 87 -7.59 -5.69 8.57
CA THR A 87 -6.59 -6.46 7.82
C THR A 87 -5.47 -6.95 8.72
N MET A 88 -4.94 -8.13 8.43
CA MET A 88 -3.75 -8.68 9.07
C MET A 88 -2.56 -8.55 8.12
N HIS A 89 -1.47 -7.99 8.61
CA HIS A 89 -0.25 -7.76 7.85
C HIS A 89 0.91 -8.58 8.43
N ILE A 90 1.66 -9.20 7.53
CA ILE A 90 2.88 -9.94 7.85
C ILE A 90 4.01 -9.35 7.02
N TYR A 91 5.05 -8.85 7.71
CA TYR A 91 6.26 -8.32 7.12
C TYR A 91 7.45 -9.22 7.42
N ILE A 92 8.19 -9.62 6.40
CA ILE A 92 9.36 -10.51 6.52
C ILE A 92 10.47 -10.04 5.57
N PRO A 93 11.66 -9.64 6.08
CA PRO A 93 11.98 -9.43 7.49
C PRO A 93 11.13 -8.30 8.12
N PRO A 94 11.10 -8.16 9.46
CA PRO A 94 10.46 -7.02 10.09
C PRO A 94 11.29 -5.74 9.88
N TYR A 95 10.61 -4.61 9.70
CA TYR A 95 11.22 -3.28 9.61
C TYR A 95 10.52 -2.28 10.54
N LYS A 96 11.16 -1.13 10.79
CA LYS A 96 10.64 -0.07 11.69
C LYS A 96 10.30 1.24 10.99
N LYS A 97 10.79 1.43 9.77
CA LYS A 97 10.62 2.65 8.97
C LYS A 97 10.24 2.26 7.56
N CYS A 98 9.40 3.05 6.93
CA CYS A 98 9.10 3.03 5.50
C CYS A 98 9.07 4.47 5.01
N HIS A 99 9.16 4.66 3.70
CA HIS A 99 9.02 5.98 3.09
C HIS A 99 7.57 6.21 2.71
N ILE A 100 7.08 7.43 2.96
CA ILE A 100 5.79 7.89 2.47
C ILE A 100 6.03 8.78 1.25
N PHE A 101 5.33 8.54 0.16
CA PHE A 101 5.49 9.26 -1.09
C PHE A 101 4.29 10.17 -1.34
N ASN A 102 4.58 11.35 -1.88
CA ASN A 102 3.56 12.26 -2.37
C ASN A 102 3.24 11.95 -3.85
N GLU A 103 1.96 11.76 -4.15
CA GLU A 103 1.49 11.37 -5.48
C GLU A 103 1.90 12.36 -6.59
N LYS A 104 2.01 13.66 -6.29
CA LYS A 104 2.22 14.70 -7.31
C LYS A 104 3.68 14.89 -7.72
N ASN A 105 4.60 14.76 -6.78
CA ASN A 105 6.02 15.07 -7.00
C ASN A 105 6.95 13.91 -6.66
N SER A 106 6.41 12.77 -6.20
CA SER A 106 7.17 11.58 -5.81
C SER A 106 8.21 11.82 -4.72
N CYS A 107 8.14 12.95 -4.01
CA CYS A 107 9.04 13.23 -2.89
C CYS A 107 8.72 12.28 -1.73
N CYS A 108 9.76 11.72 -1.13
CA CYS A 108 9.67 11.00 0.14
C CYS A 108 9.62 12.01 1.30
N GLU A 109 8.61 11.88 2.16
CA GLU A 109 8.56 12.51 3.48
C GLU A 109 9.03 11.54 4.57
#